data_AF-A0A8S1HEW6-F1
#
_entry.id   AF-A0A8S1HEW6-F1
#
_cell.length_a   1.000
_cell.length_b   1.000
_cell.length_c   1.000
_cell.angle_alpha   90.00
_cell.angle_beta   90.00
_cell.angle_gamma   90.00
#
_symmetry.space_group_name_H-M   'P 1'
#
loop_
_entity.id
_entity.type
_entity.pdbx_description
1 polymer ?
#
loop_
_entity_poly.entity_id
_entity_poly.type
_entity_poly.pdbx_seq_one_letter_code
_entity_poly.pdbx_strand_id
1 'polypeptide(L)'
;MNAIRVVFLLFAAIILSVECNGLCQDYLRCMEQLEVKQHECLALERNLRSRSNTVCSRSKWDKKLELNALHMRRAEMARDCVRRSMTDADISESTLDPDTREHCDALHDRFQYARNETTPIRKKRSPKRSKRDAKEFPAKALECRNAARIWHRQCSALARCCPLTADCKQDTKEVMEQIYEGRDHLRRLNEDCAK
;
A
#
# COMPACT_ATOMS: atom_id res chain seq x y z
N MET A 1 -17.15 44.25 20.99
CA MET A 1 -16.31 43.06 21.35
C MET A 1 -16.67 41.77 20.62
N ASN A 2 -17.83 41.66 19.95
CA ASN A 2 -18.22 40.42 19.24
C ASN A 2 -17.55 40.23 17.88
N ALA A 3 -17.25 41.31 17.14
CA ALA A 3 -16.62 41.21 15.82
C ALA A 3 -15.20 40.61 15.88
N ILE A 4 -14.40 40.95 16.89
CA ILE A 4 -13.03 40.46 17.06
C ILE A 4 -13.02 38.95 17.35
N ARG A 5 -13.98 38.43 18.11
CA ARG A 5 -14.12 36.99 18.38
C ARG A 5 -14.56 36.21 17.14
N VAL A 6 -15.41 36.79 16.30
CA VAL A 6 -15.82 36.17 15.02
C VAL A 6 -14.66 36.11 14.04
N VAL A 7 -13.84 37.17 13.97
CA VAL A 7 -12.63 37.19 13.11
C VAL A 7 -11.59 36.18 13.60
N PHE A 8 -11.36 36.04 14.91
CA PHE A 8 -10.45 35.03 15.45
C PHE A 8 -10.93 33.59 15.22
N LEU A 9 -12.24 33.33 15.31
CA LEU A 9 -12.80 32.01 15.02
C LEU A 9 -12.75 31.67 13.52
N LEU A 10 -12.94 32.67 12.64
CA LEU A 10 -12.77 32.50 11.20
C LEU A 10 -11.30 32.25 10.83
N PHE A 11 -10.35 32.99 11.41
CA PHE A 11 -8.93 32.76 11.20
C PHE A 11 -8.47 31.39 11.75
N ALA A 12 -8.96 30.97 12.92
CA ALA A 12 -8.66 29.64 13.47
C ALA A 12 -9.23 28.52 12.60
N ALA A 13 -10.41 28.70 12.00
CA ALA A 13 -11.01 27.75 11.07
C ALA A 13 -10.25 27.67 9.73
N ILE A 14 -9.73 28.80 9.23
CA ILE A 14 -8.91 28.85 8.01
C ILE A 14 -7.55 28.18 8.23
N ILE A 15 -6.92 28.37 9.40
CA ILE A 15 -5.64 27.70 9.74
C ILE A 15 -5.82 26.17 9.90
N LEU A 16 -7.00 25.72 10.34
CA LEU A 16 -7.33 24.29 10.49
C LEU A 16 -7.76 23.60 9.18
N SER A 17 -7.90 24.32 8.08
CA SER A 17 -8.35 23.79 6.78
C SER A 17 -7.35 23.98 5.64
N VAL A 18 -6.07 24.18 5.97
CA VAL A 18 -4.99 23.78 5.05
C VAL A 18 -4.97 22.26 5.02
N GLU A 19 -5.94 21.67 4.32
CA GLU A 19 -5.77 20.35 3.74
C GLU A 19 -4.60 20.50 2.78
N CYS A 20 -3.40 20.12 3.24
CA CYS A 20 -2.23 19.97 2.38
C CYS A 20 -2.56 18.91 1.32
N ASN A 21 -3.12 19.35 0.20
CA ASN A 21 -3.34 18.57 -1.02
C ASN A 21 -2.02 18.52 -1.81
N GLY A 22 -0.96 18.04 -1.15
CA GLY A 22 0.35 17.86 -1.76
C GLY A 22 0.49 16.46 -2.36
N LEU A 23 1.16 16.36 -3.50
CA LEU A 23 1.35 15.10 -4.24
C LEU A 23 2.07 14.04 -3.38
N CYS A 24 3.03 14.47 -2.55
CA CYS A 24 3.71 13.61 -1.59
C CYS A 24 2.81 13.15 -0.44
N GLN A 25 1.88 13.98 0.00
CA GLN A 25 0.92 13.61 1.04
C GLN A 25 -0.07 12.56 0.53
N ASP A 26 -0.50 12.66 -0.72
CA ASP A 26 -1.29 11.62 -1.35
C ASP A 26 -0.51 10.32 -1.47
N TYR A 27 0.73 10.38 -1.94
CA TYR A 27 1.58 9.19 -1.96
C TYR A 27 1.67 8.53 -0.57
N LEU A 28 1.89 9.30 0.50
CA LEU A 28 1.91 8.78 1.88
C LEU A 28 0.57 8.14 2.27
N ARG A 29 -0.55 8.80 1.99
CA ARG A 29 -1.90 8.26 2.25
C ARG A 29 -2.14 6.95 1.50
N CYS A 30 -1.68 6.86 0.25
CA CYS A 30 -1.73 5.62 -0.52
C CYS A 30 -0.94 4.50 0.14
N MET A 31 0.29 4.80 0.58
CA MET A 31 1.18 3.83 1.21
C MET A 31 0.60 3.30 2.53
N GLU A 32 -0.06 4.14 3.33
CA GLU A 32 -0.78 3.72 4.54
C GLU A 32 -1.93 2.75 4.22
N GLN A 33 -2.75 3.07 3.21
CA GLN A 33 -3.84 2.18 2.79
C GLN A 33 -3.32 0.84 2.22
N LEU A 34 -2.23 0.91 1.45
CA LEU A 34 -1.55 -0.28 0.96
C LEU A 34 -1.05 -1.17 2.10
N GLU A 35 -0.42 -0.60 3.13
CA GLU A 35 0.05 -1.33 4.31
C GLU A 35 -1.11 -2.05 5.02
N VAL A 36 -2.24 -1.36 5.25
CA VAL A 36 -3.45 -1.98 5.83
C VAL A 36 -3.88 -3.18 4.99
N LYS A 37 -3.95 -3.04 3.66
CA LYS A 37 -4.32 -4.14 2.76
C LYS A 37 -3.30 -5.27 2.74
N GLN A 38 -2.01 -4.97 2.82
CA GLN A 38 -0.97 -5.99 2.91
C GLN A 38 -1.09 -6.81 4.20
N HIS A 39 -1.37 -6.18 5.34
CA HIS A 39 -1.61 -6.87 6.61
C HIS A 39 -2.87 -7.74 6.58
N GLU A 40 -3.96 -7.26 5.96
CA GLU A 40 -5.16 -8.07 5.72
C GLU A 40 -4.83 -9.34 4.92
N CYS A 41 -4.06 -9.21 3.84
CA CYS A 41 -3.66 -10.36 3.01
C CYS A 41 -2.72 -11.31 3.75
N LEU A 42 -1.78 -10.80 4.52
CA LEU A 42 -0.83 -11.61 5.30
C LEU A 42 -1.56 -12.52 6.29
N ALA A 43 -2.63 -12.03 6.93
CA ALA A 43 -3.45 -12.85 7.82
C ALA A 43 -4.11 -14.03 7.08
N LEU A 44 -4.56 -13.81 5.83
CA LEU A 44 -5.10 -14.88 4.99
C LEU A 44 -4.01 -15.87 4.54
N GLU A 45 -2.84 -15.37 4.15
CA GLU A 45 -1.72 -16.19 3.68
C GLU A 45 -1.13 -17.08 4.78
N ARG A 46 -1.00 -16.58 6.02
CA ARG A 46 -0.55 -17.38 7.16
C ARG A 46 -1.45 -18.59 7.42
N ASN A 47 -2.75 -18.42 7.27
CA ASN A 47 -3.72 -19.50 7.39
C ASN A 47 -3.62 -20.53 6.25
N LEU A 48 -3.28 -20.10 5.03
CA LEU A 48 -3.00 -21.02 3.91
C LEU A 48 -1.71 -21.81 4.16
N ARG A 49 -0.66 -21.16 4.65
CA ARG A 49 0.59 -21.80 5.06
C ARG A 49 0.36 -22.89 6.11
N SER A 50 -0.43 -22.62 7.15
CA SER A 50 -0.73 -23.61 8.21
C SER A 50 -1.50 -24.84 7.72
N ARG A 51 -2.23 -24.73 6.60
CA ARG A 51 -2.98 -25.85 5.98
C ARG A 51 -2.15 -26.69 5.01
N SER A 52 -0.89 -26.32 4.78
CA SER A 52 -0.01 -27.02 3.86
C SER A 52 0.61 -28.26 4.54
N ASN A 53 0.53 -29.41 3.86
CA ASN A 53 0.79 -30.72 4.46
C ASN A 53 2.09 -31.37 4.01
N THR A 54 2.66 -30.93 2.87
CA THR A 54 3.92 -31.47 2.36
C THR A 54 5.07 -30.54 2.71
N VAL A 55 6.27 -31.11 2.92
CA VAL A 55 7.51 -30.35 3.15
C VAL A 55 7.70 -29.30 2.04
N CYS A 56 7.59 -29.72 0.79
CA CYS A 56 7.68 -28.83 -0.37
C CYS A 56 6.66 -27.68 -0.35
N SER A 57 5.39 -27.97 -0.02
CA SER A 57 4.36 -26.93 0.04
C SER A 57 4.63 -25.92 1.17
N ARG A 58 5.13 -26.39 2.32
CA ARG A 58 5.51 -25.55 3.46
C ARG A 58 6.70 -24.65 3.11
N SER A 59 7.78 -25.21 2.56
CA SER A 59 8.96 -24.43 2.16
C SER A 59 8.63 -23.34 1.15
N LYS A 60 7.77 -23.64 0.16
CA LYS A 60 7.26 -22.62 -0.80
C LYS A 60 6.47 -21.52 -0.10
N TRP A 61 5.61 -21.87 0.85
CA TRP A 61 4.82 -20.90 1.61
C TRP A 61 5.69 -20.05 2.55
N ASP A 62 6.66 -20.65 3.22
CA ASP A 62 7.59 -19.95 4.10
C ASP A 62 8.38 -18.91 3.30
N LYS A 63 8.92 -19.29 2.14
CA LYS A 63 9.64 -18.34 1.28
C LYS A 63 8.75 -17.24 0.71
N LYS A 64 7.47 -17.54 0.39
CA LYS A 64 6.48 -16.52 -0.01
C LYS A 64 6.18 -15.52 1.11
N LEU A 65 6.02 -16.00 2.34
CA LEU A 65 5.78 -15.14 3.50
C LEU A 65 7.00 -14.27 3.81
N GLU A 66 8.21 -14.82 3.69
CA GLU A 66 9.46 -14.07 3.82
C GLU A 66 9.57 -12.96 2.76
N LEU A 67 9.30 -13.28 1.50
CA LEU A 67 9.26 -12.27 0.43
C LEU A 67 8.22 -11.19 0.67
N ASN A 68 7.03 -11.56 1.16
CA ASN A 68 5.98 -10.60 1.50
C ASN A 68 6.47 -9.67 2.63
N ALA A 69 7.12 -10.20 3.66
CA ALA A 69 7.72 -9.40 4.73
C ALA A 69 8.76 -8.38 4.20
N LEU A 70 9.64 -8.80 3.27
CA LEU A 70 10.59 -7.89 2.64
C LEU A 70 9.89 -6.79 1.81
N HIS A 71 8.83 -7.14 1.09
CA HIS A 71 8.04 -6.14 0.34
C HIS A 71 7.34 -5.13 1.24
N MET A 72 6.77 -5.57 2.36
CA MET A 72 6.19 -4.67 3.38
C MET A 72 7.28 -3.79 3.99
N ARG A 73 8.43 -4.37 4.37
CA ARG A 73 9.56 -3.62 4.93
C ARG A 73 10.06 -2.54 3.98
N ARG A 74 10.19 -2.86 2.70
CA ARG A 74 10.55 -1.88 1.68
C ARG A 74 9.54 -0.73 1.60
N ALA A 75 8.25 -1.04 1.62
CA ALA A 75 7.18 -0.05 1.56
C ALA A 75 7.21 0.87 2.79
N GLU A 76 7.38 0.30 3.98
CA GLU A 76 7.55 1.01 5.25
C GLU A 76 8.74 1.97 5.19
N MET A 77 9.92 1.49 4.78
CA MET A 77 11.13 2.33 4.69
C MET A 77 10.96 3.50 3.70
N ALA A 78 10.40 3.24 2.52
CA ALA A 78 10.15 4.29 1.53
C ALA A 78 9.18 5.35 2.06
N ARG A 79 8.10 4.92 2.73
CA ARG A 79 7.13 5.82 3.35
C ARG A 79 7.76 6.63 4.47
N ASP A 80 8.52 5.98 5.35
CA ASP A 80 9.14 6.64 6.51
C ASP A 80 10.18 7.68 6.07
N CYS A 81 10.95 7.40 5.02
CA CYS A 81 11.86 8.38 4.43
C CYS A 81 11.08 9.61 3.92
N VAL A 82 10.05 9.41 3.08
CA VAL A 82 9.25 10.54 2.57
C VAL A 82 8.62 11.33 3.71
N ARG A 83 8.08 10.64 4.72
CA ARG A 83 7.47 11.28 5.90
C ARG A 83 8.48 12.17 6.66
N ARG A 84 9.73 11.75 6.80
CA ARG A 84 10.78 12.55 7.46
C ARG A 84 11.19 13.76 6.63
N SER A 85 11.13 13.65 5.31
CA SER A 85 11.47 14.73 4.36
C SER A 85 10.29 15.63 3.99
N MET A 86 9.13 15.50 4.66
CA MET A 86 7.93 16.26 4.29
C MET A 86 8.07 17.78 4.43
N THR A 87 9.02 18.27 5.22
CA THR A 87 9.33 19.71 5.31
C THR A 87 9.78 20.30 3.97
N ASP A 88 10.35 19.45 3.11
CA ASP A 88 10.89 19.85 1.81
C ASP A 88 9.88 19.58 0.68
N ALA A 89 8.70 19.04 1.01
CA ALA A 89 7.68 18.64 0.04
C ALA A 89 7.15 19.85 -0.74
N ASP A 90 6.73 20.92 -0.06
CA ASP A 90 6.17 22.11 -0.71
C ASP A 90 7.16 22.77 -1.67
N ILE A 91 8.45 22.84 -1.26
CA ILE A 91 9.53 23.38 -2.08
C ILE A 91 9.75 22.48 -3.30
N SER A 92 9.87 21.18 -3.09
CA SER A 92 10.16 20.23 -4.17
C SER A 92 9.00 20.06 -5.16
N GLU A 93 7.76 20.14 -4.69
CA GLU A 93 6.57 20.07 -5.56
C GLU A 93 6.41 21.35 -6.39
N SER A 94 6.86 22.50 -5.87
CA SER A 94 6.82 23.78 -6.59
C SER A 94 7.80 23.86 -7.77
N THR A 95 8.83 23.00 -7.80
CA THR A 95 9.84 22.95 -8.87
C THR A 95 9.51 21.95 -9.97
N LEU A 96 8.38 21.24 -9.87
CA LEU A 96 7.88 20.37 -10.93
C LEU A 96 7.64 21.17 -12.21
N ASP A 97 8.02 20.60 -13.35
CA ASP A 97 7.72 21.19 -14.65
C ASP A 97 6.19 21.19 -14.89
N PRO A 98 5.66 22.16 -15.67
CA PRO A 98 4.21 22.32 -15.86
C PRO A 98 3.50 21.07 -16.40
N ASP A 99 4.14 20.33 -17.30
CA ASP A 99 3.54 19.14 -17.92
C ASP A 99 3.45 17.99 -16.89
N THR A 100 4.50 17.77 -16.10
CA THR A 100 4.49 16.81 -14.99
C THR A 100 3.47 17.22 -13.92
N ARG A 101 3.39 18.52 -13.60
CA ARG A 101 2.41 19.08 -12.66
C ARG A 101 0.99 18.75 -13.10
N GLU A 102 0.63 19.07 -14.35
CA GLU A 102 -0.70 18.77 -14.91
C GLU A 102 -0.99 17.27 -14.90
N HIS A 103 -0.02 16.44 -15.29
CA HIS A 103 -0.17 14.98 -15.25
C HIS A 103 -0.45 14.46 -13.84
N CYS A 104 0.26 15.00 -12.85
CA CYS A 104 0.16 14.59 -11.46
C CYS A 104 -1.11 15.08 -10.78
N ASP A 105 -1.58 16.29 -11.11
CA ASP A 105 -2.88 16.79 -10.67
C ASP A 105 -4.02 15.94 -11.28
N ALA A 106 -3.92 15.57 -12.56
CA ALA A 106 -4.89 14.66 -13.18
C ALA A 106 -4.86 13.24 -12.57
N LEU A 107 -3.72 12.77 -12.08
CA LEU A 107 -3.63 11.53 -11.32
C LEU A 107 -4.27 11.70 -9.94
N HIS A 108 -3.99 12.80 -9.23
CA HIS A 108 -4.60 13.12 -7.94
C HIS A 108 -6.13 13.08 -8.01
N ASP A 109 -6.74 13.73 -9.01
CA ASP A 109 -8.19 13.76 -9.20
C ASP A 109 -8.80 12.38 -9.45
N ARG A 110 -8.07 11.50 -10.15
CA ARG A 110 -8.47 10.10 -10.36
C ARG A 110 -8.27 9.25 -9.11
N PHE A 111 -7.32 9.64 -8.27
CA PHE A 111 -7.02 9.06 -6.96
C PHE A 111 -7.79 9.74 -5.85
N GLN A 112 -9.10 9.89 -6.01
CA GLN A 112 -9.97 9.95 -4.85
C GLN A 112 -9.94 8.57 -4.19
N TYR A 113 -8.97 8.38 -3.28
CA TYR A 113 -8.95 7.31 -2.29
C TYR A 113 -10.37 7.09 -1.86
N ALA A 114 -10.88 5.87 -1.96
CA ALA A 114 -12.26 5.53 -1.66
C ALA A 114 -12.67 6.07 -0.26
N ARG A 115 -13.05 7.34 -0.21
CA ARG A 115 -13.60 8.05 0.95
C ARG A 115 -15.02 7.52 1.22
N ASN A 116 -15.50 6.65 0.31
CA ASN A 116 -16.75 5.94 0.33
C ASN A 116 -16.52 4.43 0.35
N GLU A 117 -15.90 3.90 1.40
CA GLU A 117 -16.10 2.50 1.82
C GLU A 117 -17.53 2.27 2.41
N THR A 118 -18.46 3.20 2.21
CA THR A 118 -19.89 3.01 2.48
C THR A 118 -20.61 2.37 1.30
N THR A 119 -20.12 1.23 0.82
CA THR A 119 -21.02 0.28 0.17
C THR A 119 -21.00 -1.02 0.98
N PRO A 120 -21.93 -1.21 1.93
CA PRO A 120 -22.03 -2.46 2.65
C PRO A 120 -22.43 -3.54 1.64
N ILE A 121 -21.48 -4.37 1.24
CA ILE A 121 -21.75 -5.63 0.54
C ILE A 121 -22.72 -6.41 1.43
N ARG A 122 -24.01 -6.42 1.06
CA ARG A 122 -25.10 -7.14 1.74
C ARG A 122 -24.67 -8.61 1.90
N LYS A 123 -24.16 -8.97 3.08
CA LYS A 123 -23.91 -10.36 3.46
C LYS A 123 -25.26 -11.06 3.62
N LYS A 124 -25.76 -11.70 2.55
CA LYS A 124 -26.82 -12.72 2.66
C LYS A 124 -26.26 -13.89 3.48
N ARG A 125 -26.75 -14.01 4.72
CA ARG A 125 -26.54 -15.18 5.57
C ARG A 125 -27.18 -16.42 4.92
N SER A 126 -26.41 -17.48 4.72
CA SER A 126 -26.95 -18.82 4.51
C SER A 126 -26.09 -19.86 5.25
N PRO A 127 -26.67 -20.72 6.10
CA PRO A 127 -25.93 -21.69 6.89
C PRO A 127 -25.80 -23.02 6.12
N LYS A 128 -24.56 -23.40 5.76
CA LYS A 128 -24.13 -24.78 5.47
C LYS A 128 -22.60 -24.81 5.40
N ARG A 129 -21.95 -25.07 6.53
CA ARG A 129 -20.69 -24.45 6.97
C ARG A 129 -19.51 -25.42 7.13
N SER A 130 -19.33 -26.36 6.20
CA SER A 130 -18.24 -27.36 6.36
C SER A 130 -17.47 -27.65 5.07
N LYS A 131 -18.13 -27.80 3.92
CA LYS A 131 -17.44 -28.06 2.63
C LYS A 131 -17.23 -26.83 1.75
N ARG A 132 -17.94 -25.72 1.99
CA ARG A 132 -17.83 -24.49 1.17
C ARG A 132 -16.67 -23.60 1.61
N ASP A 133 -16.44 -23.53 2.93
CA ASP A 133 -15.38 -22.69 3.52
C ASP A 133 -13.96 -23.10 3.10
N ALA A 134 -13.75 -24.38 2.76
CA ALA A 134 -12.46 -24.88 2.28
C ALA A 134 -12.07 -24.35 0.89
N LYS A 135 -13.06 -24.07 0.02
CA LYS A 135 -12.86 -23.46 -1.31
C LYS A 135 -12.98 -21.93 -1.30
N GLU A 136 -13.71 -21.37 -0.34
CA GLU A 136 -13.91 -19.92 -0.20
C GLU A 136 -12.64 -19.22 0.32
N PHE A 137 -11.86 -19.88 1.18
CA PHE A 137 -10.68 -19.26 1.78
C PHE A 137 -9.53 -19.00 0.78
N PRO A 138 -9.15 -19.94 -0.11
CA PRO A 138 -8.18 -19.65 -1.18
C PRO A 138 -8.66 -18.55 -2.13
N ALA A 139 -9.96 -18.47 -2.41
CA ALA A 139 -10.53 -17.43 -3.26
C ALA A 139 -10.39 -16.03 -2.62
N LYS A 140 -10.67 -15.90 -1.32
CA LYS A 140 -10.46 -14.64 -0.57
C LYS A 140 -9.00 -14.21 -0.53
N ALA A 141 -8.07 -15.14 -0.37
CA ALA A 141 -6.64 -14.82 -0.41
C ALA A 141 -6.21 -14.33 -1.79
N LEU A 142 -6.74 -14.93 -2.86
CA LEU A 142 -6.49 -14.48 -4.23
C LEU A 142 -7.10 -13.09 -4.50
N GLU A 143 -8.33 -12.85 -4.05
CA GLU A 143 -9.00 -11.55 -4.13
C GLU A 143 -8.18 -10.47 -3.40
N CYS A 144 -7.74 -10.75 -2.18
CA CYS A 144 -6.89 -9.85 -1.41
C CYS A 144 -5.58 -9.53 -2.16
N ARG A 145 -4.89 -10.55 -2.69
CA ARG A 145 -3.67 -10.35 -3.49
C ARG A 145 -3.92 -9.47 -4.72
N ASN A 146 -5.06 -9.63 -5.39
CA ASN A 146 -5.42 -8.79 -6.53
C ASN A 146 -5.67 -7.34 -6.09
N ALA A 147 -6.36 -7.13 -4.97
CA ALA A 147 -6.58 -5.80 -4.40
C ALA A 147 -5.25 -5.14 -4.00
N ALA A 148 -4.39 -5.83 -3.26
CA ALA A 148 -3.06 -5.33 -2.89
C ALA A 148 -2.20 -5.00 -4.13
N ARG A 149 -2.29 -5.81 -5.20
CA ARG A 149 -1.61 -5.52 -6.47
C ARG A 149 -2.13 -4.24 -7.13
N ILE A 150 -3.43 -3.95 -7.03
CA ILE A 150 -4.01 -2.70 -7.51
C ILE A 150 -3.42 -1.54 -6.70
N TRP A 151 -3.51 -1.61 -5.37
CA TRP A 151 -2.92 -0.58 -4.48
C TRP A 151 -1.44 -0.33 -4.77
N HIS A 152 -0.64 -1.38 -4.96
CA HIS A 152 0.76 -1.23 -5.36
C HIS A 152 0.95 -0.43 -6.65
N ARG A 153 0.13 -0.71 -7.68
CA ARG A 153 0.19 0.04 -8.95
C ARG A 153 -0.19 1.50 -8.75
N GLN A 154 -1.22 1.76 -7.95
CA GLN A 154 -1.70 3.10 -7.66
C GLN A 154 -0.63 3.91 -6.91
N CYS A 155 -0.10 3.37 -5.82
CA CYS A 155 0.95 4.07 -5.06
C CYS A 155 2.24 4.22 -5.86
N SER A 156 2.56 3.28 -6.76
CA SER A 156 3.71 3.43 -7.66
C SER A 156 3.52 4.53 -8.70
N ALA A 157 2.29 4.80 -9.13
CA ALA A 157 1.98 5.91 -10.02
C ALA A 157 2.16 7.24 -9.29
N LEU A 158 1.58 7.35 -8.09
CA LEU A 158 1.72 8.53 -7.23
C LEU A 158 3.15 8.77 -6.77
N ALA A 159 3.94 7.72 -6.60
CA ALA A 159 5.35 7.86 -6.27
C ALA A 159 6.09 8.72 -7.30
N ARG A 160 5.72 8.64 -8.59
CA ARG A 160 6.34 9.47 -9.64
C ARG A 160 6.00 10.95 -9.51
N CYS A 161 4.91 11.27 -8.82
CA CYS A 161 4.44 12.62 -8.58
C CYS A 161 4.97 13.22 -7.29
N CYS A 162 5.53 12.42 -6.39
CA CYS A 162 6.21 12.90 -5.20
C CYS A 162 7.72 12.98 -5.45
N PRO A 163 8.30 14.19 -5.59
CA PRO A 163 9.72 14.37 -5.89
C PRO A 163 10.64 13.70 -4.87
N LEU A 164 10.24 13.71 -3.59
CA LEU A 164 11.00 13.11 -2.48
C LEU A 164 11.23 11.60 -2.65
N THR A 165 10.42 10.91 -3.47
CA THR A 165 10.58 9.46 -3.66
C THR A 165 11.85 9.09 -4.41
N ALA A 166 12.41 9.99 -5.21
CA ALA A 166 13.65 9.73 -5.94
C ALA A 166 14.81 9.49 -4.98
N ASP A 167 14.95 10.36 -3.99
CA ASP A 167 15.99 10.27 -2.96
C ASP A 167 15.74 9.09 -2.02
N CYS A 168 14.49 8.87 -1.62
CA CYS A 168 14.11 7.76 -0.75
C CYS A 168 14.24 6.36 -1.37
N LYS A 169 14.48 6.22 -2.68
CA LYS A 169 14.78 4.92 -3.29
C LYS A 169 16.09 4.33 -2.77
N GLN A 170 17.05 5.19 -2.44
CA GLN A 170 18.39 4.77 -2.01
C GLN A 170 18.33 3.92 -0.74
N ASP A 171 17.48 4.33 0.21
CA ASP A 171 17.27 3.65 1.49
C ASP A 171 16.75 2.22 1.35
N THR A 172 16.15 1.89 0.21
CA THR A 172 15.54 0.57 -0.02
C THR A 172 16.38 -0.41 -0.83
N LYS A 173 17.61 -0.03 -1.21
CA LYS A 173 18.47 -0.83 -2.11
C LYS A 173 18.78 -2.22 -1.58
N GLU A 174 19.21 -2.32 -0.33
CA GLU A 174 19.56 -3.60 0.30
C GLU A 174 18.34 -4.54 0.36
N VAL A 175 17.18 -4.02 0.79
CA VAL A 175 15.94 -4.80 0.84
C VAL A 175 15.52 -5.24 -0.57
N MET A 176 15.74 -4.40 -1.60
CA MET A 176 15.48 -4.79 -2.99
C MET A 176 16.35 -5.94 -3.45
N GLU A 177 17.63 -5.96 -3.08
CA GLU A 177 18.54 -7.08 -3.36
C GLU A 177 18.06 -8.37 -2.70
N GLN A 178 17.71 -8.32 -1.41
CA GLN A 178 17.12 -9.46 -0.69
C GLN A 178 15.82 -9.97 -1.36
N ILE A 179 14.99 -9.07 -1.89
CA ILE A 179 13.79 -9.44 -2.67
C ILE A 179 14.18 -10.17 -3.95
N TYR A 180 15.21 -9.71 -4.68
CA TYR A 180 15.66 -10.36 -5.91
C TYR A 180 16.17 -11.77 -5.65
N GLU A 181 17.07 -11.93 -4.68
CA GLU A 181 17.58 -13.23 -4.25
C GLU A 181 16.47 -14.15 -3.77
N GLY A 182 15.55 -13.61 -2.96
CA GLY A 182 14.42 -14.37 -2.46
C GLY A 182 13.49 -14.87 -3.57
N ARG A 183 13.27 -14.07 -4.62
CA ARG A 183 12.47 -14.46 -5.80
C ARG A 183 13.16 -15.55 -6.60
N ASP A 184 14.48 -15.48 -6.73
CA ASP A 184 15.25 -16.50 -7.41
C ASP A 184 15.22 -17.83 -6.65
N HIS A 185 15.40 -17.80 -5.33
CA HIS A 185 15.26 -18.98 -4.49
C HIS A 185 13.85 -19.60 -4.57
N LEU A 186 12.79 -18.78 -4.55
CA LEU A 186 11.43 -19.29 -4.71
C LEU A 186 11.21 -19.95 -6.09
N ARG A 187 11.87 -19.45 -7.14
CA ARG A 187 11.82 -20.07 -8.48
C ARG A 187 12.45 -21.46 -8.47
N ARG A 188 13.65 -21.59 -7.92
CA ARG A 188 14.34 -22.89 -7.77
C ARG A 188 13.52 -23.88 -6.95
N LEU A 189 12.95 -23.45 -5.82
CA LEU A 189 12.01 -24.26 -5.03
C LEU A 189 10.78 -24.71 -5.83
N ASN A 190 10.30 -23.90 -6.79
CA ASN A 190 9.18 -24.29 -7.63
C ASN A 190 9.55 -25.41 -8.60
N GLU A 191 10.75 -25.36 -9.17
CA GLU A 191 11.30 -26.36 -10.10
C GLU A 191 11.61 -27.68 -9.37
N ASP A 192 12.29 -27.62 -8.22
CA ASP A 192 12.69 -28.82 -7.47
C ASP A 192 11.49 -29.60 -6.93
N CYS A 193 10.49 -28.89 -6.42
CA CYS A 193 9.27 -29.49 -5.89
C CYS A 193 8.18 -29.72 -6.96
N ALA A 194 8.50 -29.56 -8.24
CA ALA A 194 7.63 -29.99 -9.35
C ALA A 194 7.99 -31.39 -9.87
N LYS A 195 9.15 -31.92 -9.47
CA LYS A 195 9.57 -33.31 -9.65
C LYS A 195 8.94 -34.21 -8.58
#